data_AF-A0A388RNT7-F1
#
_entry.id   AF-A0A388RNT7-F1
#
_cell.length_a   1.000
_cell.length_b   1.000
_cell.length_c   1.000
_cell.angle_alpha   90.00
_cell.angle_beta   90.00
_cell.angle_gamma   90.00
#
_symmetry.space_group_name_H-M   'P 1'
#
loop_
_entity.id
_entity.type
_entity.pdbx_description
1 polymer ?
#
loop_
_entity_poly.entity_id
_entity_poly.type
_entity_poly.pdbx_seq_one_letter_code
_entity_poly.pdbx_strand_id
1 'polypeptide(L)'
;MPQSLEELAGFAMIGFDRETPFIRRLLERFPAFPCERRAFRPDSDLAQLGAIRAGFGIGVCQSALAARDPRLVRVLRGEFSVQMDTWVAMHEDLRASARCAATFAAQVAGLRGYAEGA
;
A
#
# COMPACT_ATOMS: atom_id res chain seq x y z
N MET A 1 21.25 1.82 -2.06
CA MET A 1 19.95 1.90 -1.37
C MET A 1 19.71 3.35 -1.04
N PRO A 2 18.52 3.92 -1.29
CA PRO A 2 18.24 5.31 -0.97
C PRO A 2 18.29 5.53 0.55
N GLN A 3 18.90 6.63 0.95
CA GLN A 3 19.00 7.06 2.35
C GLN A 3 17.99 8.16 2.67
N SER A 4 17.51 8.90 1.67
CA SER A 4 16.41 9.87 1.80
C SER A 4 15.37 9.78 0.68
N LEU A 5 14.24 10.47 0.85
CA LEU A 5 13.21 10.63 -0.17
C LEU A 5 13.74 11.29 -1.45
N GLU A 6 14.64 12.27 -1.35
CA GLU A 6 15.20 12.97 -2.52
C GLU A 6 16.05 12.04 -3.39
N GLU A 7 16.80 11.13 -2.75
CA GLU A 7 17.62 10.16 -3.46
C GLU A 7 16.81 9.22 -4.36
N LEU A 8 15.52 9.03 -4.07
CA LEU A 8 14.61 8.22 -4.90
C LEU A 8 14.55 8.71 -6.35
N ALA A 9 14.84 9.98 -6.62
CA ALA A 9 14.88 10.53 -7.97
C ALA A 9 15.95 9.90 -8.88
N GLY A 10 16.95 9.23 -8.29
CA GLY A 10 18.00 8.47 -8.97
C GLY A 10 17.67 6.98 -9.19
N PHE A 11 16.54 6.49 -8.69
CA PHE A 11 16.15 5.08 -8.79
C PHE A 11 14.99 4.88 -9.78
N ALA A 12 14.85 3.65 -10.28
CA ALA A 12 13.66 3.26 -11.04
C ALA A 12 12.46 3.22 -10.09
N MET A 13 11.59 4.23 -10.16
CA MET A 13 10.40 4.31 -9.33
C MET A 13 9.19 3.65 -9.99
N ILE A 14 8.44 2.90 -9.20
CA ILE A 14 7.15 2.33 -9.56
C ILE A 14 6.06 3.14 -8.84
N GLY A 15 5.11 3.70 -9.58
CA GLY A 15 4.00 4.44 -8.99
C GLY A 15 2.83 4.55 -9.95
N PHE A 16 1.61 4.66 -9.42
CA PHE A 16 0.38 4.63 -10.20
C PHE A 16 0.36 5.54 -11.41
N ASP A 17 -0.35 5.14 -12.47
CA ASP A 17 -0.59 5.99 -13.63
C ASP A 17 -1.48 7.19 -13.28
N ARG A 18 -2.43 7.02 -12.35
CA ARG A 18 -3.42 8.03 -11.96
C ARG A 18 -3.30 8.43 -10.49
N GLU A 19 -3.42 9.73 -10.23
CA GLU A 19 -3.38 10.27 -8.86
C GLU A 19 -4.78 10.33 -8.23
N THR A 20 -5.10 9.28 -7.48
CA THR A 20 -6.31 9.26 -6.64
C THR A 20 -6.26 10.36 -5.57
N PRO A 21 -7.39 10.76 -4.98
CA PRO A 21 -7.38 11.72 -3.86
C PRO A 21 -6.47 11.30 -2.71
N PHE A 22 -6.36 9.99 -2.45
CA PHE A 22 -5.45 9.44 -1.45
C PHE A 22 -3.98 9.70 -1.82
N ILE A 23 -3.59 9.43 -3.07
CA ILE A 23 -2.23 9.68 -3.54
C ILE A 23 -1.89 11.16 -3.46
N ARG A 24 -2.79 12.05 -3.90
CA ARG A 24 -2.55 13.51 -3.82
C ARG A 24 -2.31 13.98 -2.39
N ARG A 25 -3.15 13.58 -1.43
CA ARG A 25 -2.95 13.89 0.00
C ARG A 25 -1.65 13.32 0.55
N LEU A 26 -1.25 12.15 0.08
CA LEU A 26 0.00 11.54 0.47
C LEU A 26 1.19 12.37 -0.03
N LEU A 27 1.15 12.84 -1.28
CA LEU A 27 2.21 13.66 -1.88
C LEU A 27 2.29 15.06 -1.23
N GLU A 28 1.17 15.64 -0.82
CA GLU A 28 1.15 16.86 -0.01
C GLU A 28 1.91 16.69 1.31
N ARG A 29 1.83 15.51 1.94
CA ARG A 29 2.57 15.19 3.17
C ARG A 29 4.06 14.90 2.92
N PHE A 30 4.42 14.50 1.70
CA PHE A 30 5.78 14.10 1.31
C PHE A 30 6.20 14.79 0.01
N PRO A 31 6.44 16.11 0.03
CA PRO A 31 6.75 16.88 -1.18
C PRO A 31 8.07 16.47 -1.84
N ALA A 32 9.01 15.87 -1.09
CA ALA A 32 10.25 15.32 -1.61
C ALA A 32 10.08 14.03 -2.42
N PHE A 33 8.88 13.44 -2.44
CA PHE A 33 8.63 12.19 -3.15
C PHE A 33 8.63 12.44 -4.68
N PRO A 34 9.47 11.75 -5.47
CA PRO A 34 9.60 12.02 -6.90
C PRO A 34 8.41 11.47 -7.68
N CYS A 35 7.43 12.33 -7.98
CA CYS A 35 6.18 11.95 -8.62
C CYS A 35 6.27 11.83 -10.14
N GLU A 36 7.12 12.64 -10.76
CA GLU A 36 7.14 12.79 -12.22
C GLU A 36 7.97 11.70 -12.92
N ARG A 37 9.01 11.20 -12.24
CA ARG A 37 9.94 10.20 -12.78
C ARG A 37 9.56 8.78 -12.36
N ARG A 38 8.54 8.22 -13.02
CA ARG A 38 8.10 6.83 -12.83
C ARG A 38 8.60 5.97 -14.01
N ALA A 39 9.40 4.96 -13.71
CA ALA A 39 9.89 3.99 -14.69
C ALA A 39 8.80 2.99 -15.12
N PHE A 40 7.82 2.74 -14.24
CA PHE A 40 6.63 1.94 -14.52
C PHE A 40 5.40 2.56 -13.89
N ARG A 41 4.30 2.60 -14.65
CA ARG A 41 3.02 3.22 -14.28
C ARG A 41 1.89 2.18 -14.31
N PRO A 42 1.70 1.40 -13.23
CA PRO A 42 0.57 0.48 -13.11
C PRO A 42 -0.75 1.22 -12.90
N ASP A 43 -1.84 0.60 -13.32
CA ASP A 43 -3.22 1.07 -13.11
C ASP A 43 -3.93 0.37 -11.94
N SER A 44 -3.25 -0.58 -11.27
CA SER A 44 -3.78 -1.35 -10.14
C SER A 44 -2.69 -1.70 -9.11
N ASP A 45 -3.10 -1.88 -7.86
CA ASP A 45 -2.21 -2.29 -6.77
C ASP A 45 -1.52 -3.64 -7.04
N LEU A 46 -2.23 -4.56 -7.71
CA LEU A 46 -1.69 -5.88 -8.05
C LEU A 46 -0.56 -5.79 -9.07
N ALA A 47 -0.71 -4.99 -10.11
CA ALA A 47 0.35 -4.75 -11.10
C ALA A 47 1.56 -4.06 -10.45
N GLN A 48 1.33 -3.10 -9.55
CA GLN A 48 2.39 -2.44 -8.79
C GLN A 48 3.17 -3.44 -7.93
N LEU A 49 2.47 -4.25 -7.13
CA LEU A 49 3.11 -5.26 -6.28
C LEU A 49 3.87 -6.31 -7.11
N GLY A 50 3.32 -6.72 -8.25
CA GLY A 50 3.97 -7.63 -9.18
C GLY A 50 5.30 -7.07 -9.70
N ALA A 51 5.31 -5.81 -10.14
CA ALA A 51 6.52 -5.13 -10.61
C ALA A 51 7.58 -4.98 -9.50
N ILE A 52 7.15 -4.67 -8.27
CA ILE A 52 8.04 -4.62 -7.09
C ILE A 52 8.68 -6.00 -6.85
N ARG A 53 7.88 -7.07 -6.82
CA ARG A 53 8.35 -8.46 -6.62
C ARG A 53 9.23 -8.98 -7.75
N ALA A 54 9.06 -8.46 -8.95
CA ALA A 54 9.90 -8.77 -10.10
C ALA A 54 11.24 -8.00 -10.09
N GLY A 55 11.44 -7.06 -9.14
CA GLY A 55 12.65 -6.27 -9.04
C GLY A 55 12.76 -5.16 -10.08
N PHE A 56 11.63 -4.71 -10.65
CA PHE A 56 11.62 -3.63 -11.66
C PHE A 56 12.09 -2.29 -11.09
N GLY A 57 11.95 -2.10 -9.77
CA GLY A 57 12.32 -0.85 -9.11
C GLY A 57 11.79 -0.74 -7.69
N ILE A 58 11.80 0.48 -7.16
CA ILE A 58 11.29 0.83 -5.83
C ILE A 58 9.85 1.29 -5.96
N GLY A 59 8.94 0.70 -5.20
CA GLY A 59 7.54 1.11 -5.16
C GLY A 59 6.97 1.08 -3.76
N VAL A 60 5.88 1.83 -3.56
CA VAL A 60 5.16 1.88 -2.28
C VAL A 60 4.17 0.71 -2.21
N CYS A 61 4.09 0.00 -1.08
CA CYS A 61 3.07 -1.00 -0.83
C CYS A 61 2.85 -1.19 0.67
N GLN A 62 1.81 -1.93 1.05
CA GLN A 62 1.54 -2.23 2.46
C GLN A 62 2.66 -3.07 3.06
N SER A 63 3.21 -2.61 4.18
CA SER A 63 4.41 -3.23 4.78
C SER A 63 4.18 -4.69 5.22
N ALA A 64 3.01 -5.04 5.75
CA ALA A 64 2.67 -6.42 6.11
C ALA A 64 2.64 -7.36 4.89
N LEU A 65 2.18 -6.86 3.72
CA LEU A 65 2.17 -7.62 2.48
C LEU A 65 3.59 -7.85 1.92
N ALA A 66 4.44 -6.83 2.00
CA ALA A 66 5.83 -6.90 1.56
C ALA A 66 6.66 -7.85 2.45
N ALA A 67 6.41 -7.85 3.76
CA ALA A 67 7.12 -8.68 4.75
C ALA A 67 6.97 -10.19 4.49
N ARG A 68 5.95 -10.62 3.74
CA ARG A 68 5.72 -12.01 3.35
C ARG A 68 6.67 -12.50 2.25
N ASP A 69 7.39 -11.60 1.57
CA ASP A 69 8.36 -11.95 0.53
C ASP A 69 9.78 -11.59 1.01
N PRO A 70 10.62 -12.58 1.38
CA PRO A 70 11.95 -12.34 1.92
C PRO A 70 12.92 -11.71 0.92
N ARG A 71 12.55 -11.66 -0.38
CA ARG A 71 13.35 -11.01 -1.43
C ARG A 71 13.15 -9.49 -1.45
N LEU A 72 12.09 -8.99 -0.81
CA LEU A 72 11.81 -7.56 -0.73
C LEU A 72 12.54 -6.92 0.45
N VAL A 73 13.17 -5.78 0.19
CA VAL A 73 13.86 -4.98 1.20
C VAL A 73 13.07 -3.70 1.45
N ARG A 74 12.65 -3.48 2.70
CA ARG A 74 12.03 -2.21 3.11
C ARG A 74 13.09 -1.13 3.21
N VAL A 75 12.95 -0.06 2.43
CA VAL A 75 13.80 1.14 2.47
C VAL A 75 13.08 2.31 3.15
N LEU A 76 13.82 3.34 3.55
CA LEU A 76 13.29 4.61 4.06
C LEU A 76 12.25 4.49 5.20
N ARG A 77 12.37 3.47 6.07
CA ARG A 77 11.39 3.21 7.15
C ARG A 77 11.20 4.41 8.08
N GLY A 78 12.25 5.20 8.32
CA GLY A 78 12.22 6.39 9.18
C GLY A 78 11.61 7.62 8.51
N GLU A 79 11.72 7.73 7.18
CA GLU A 79 11.23 8.89 6.43
C GLU A 79 9.83 8.68 5.86
N PHE A 80 9.48 7.44 5.53
CA PHE A 80 8.21 7.10 4.91
C PHE A 80 7.56 5.90 5.60
N SER A 81 6.55 6.19 6.43
CA SER A 81 5.65 5.20 7.00
C SER A 81 4.26 5.80 7.18
N VAL A 82 3.31 5.35 6.38
CA VAL A 82 1.93 5.83 6.39
C VAL A 82 1.07 4.77 7.05
N GLN A 83 0.32 5.18 8.07
CA GLN A 83 -0.72 4.33 8.65
C GLN A 83 -2.00 4.53 7.84
N MET A 84 -2.67 3.42 7.54
CA MET A 84 -3.95 3.42 6.84
C MET A 84 -4.97 2.76 7.75
N ASP A 85 -5.98 3.52 8.13
CA ASP A 85 -7.13 2.97 8.82
C ASP A 85 -7.87 2.00 7.90
N THR A 86 -8.35 0.90 8.47
CA THR A 86 -9.10 -0.13 7.76
C THR A 86 -10.47 -0.26 8.39
N TRP A 87 -11.52 -0.15 7.57
CA TRP A 87 -12.90 -0.28 8.02
C TRP A 87 -13.58 -1.41 7.27
N VAL A 88 -14.49 -2.10 7.95
CA VAL A 88 -15.40 -3.07 7.34
C VAL A 88 -16.81 -2.47 7.38
N ALA A 89 -17.42 -2.28 6.22
CA ALA A 89 -18.72 -1.61 6.10
C ALA A 89 -19.79 -2.56 5.53
N MET A 90 -20.93 -2.61 6.20
CA MET A 90 -22.11 -3.38 5.80
C MET A 90 -23.30 -2.42 5.61
N HIS A 91 -24.11 -2.64 4.58
CA HIS A 91 -25.40 -1.94 4.45
C HIS A 91 -26.31 -2.27 5.64
N GLU A 92 -26.97 -1.29 6.23
CA GLU A 92 -27.68 -1.47 7.51
C GLU A 92 -28.75 -2.56 7.47
N ASP A 93 -29.49 -2.67 6.36
CA ASP A 93 -30.53 -3.71 6.14
C ASP A 93 -29.99 -5.14 6.21
N LEU A 94 -28.69 -5.34 5.98
CA LEU A 94 -28.06 -6.66 6.02
C LEU A 94 -27.67 -7.07 7.44
N ARG A 95 -27.73 -6.17 8.42
CA ARG A 95 -27.31 -6.42 9.81
C ARG A 95 -28.09 -7.56 10.46
N ALA A 96 -29.39 -7.67 10.16
CA ALA A 96 -30.26 -8.70 10.71
C ALA A 96 -30.09 -10.08 10.03
N SER A 97 -29.41 -10.13 8.88
CA SER A 97 -29.16 -11.39 8.19
C SER A 97 -28.03 -12.16 8.89
N ALA A 98 -28.37 -13.31 9.50
CA ALA A 98 -27.41 -14.16 10.19
C ALA A 98 -26.21 -14.57 9.31
N ARG A 99 -26.44 -14.83 8.02
CA ARG A 99 -25.38 -15.18 7.05
C ARG A 99 -24.45 -13.99 6.80
N CYS A 100 -24.99 -12.78 6.65
CA CYS A 100 -24.19 -11.57 6.48
C CYS A 100 -23.39 -11.25 7.74
N ALA A 101 -24.02 -11.31 8.91
CA ALA A 101 -23.37 -11.09 10.20
C ALA A 101 -22.18 -12.06 10.41
N ALA A 102 -22.37 -13.36 10.13
CA ALA A 102 -21.31 -14.35 10.25
C ALA A 102 -20.12 -14.08 9.30
N THR A 103 -20.39 -13.77 8.03
CA THR A 103 -19.34 -13.45 7.04
C THR A 103 -18.54 -12.22 7.44
N PHE A 104 -19.21 -11.16 7.89
CA PHE A 104 -18.55 -9.93 8.29
C PHE A 104 -17.77 -10.08 9.59
N ALA A 105 -18.26 -10.87 10.55
CA ALA A 105 -17.49 -11.21 11.75
C ALA A 105 -16.19 -11.93 11.39
N ALA A 106 -16.24 -12.89 10.46
CA ALA A 106 -15.04 -13.58 9.97
C ALA A 106 -14.07 -12.63 9.23
N GLN A 107 -14.58 -11.72 8.39
CA GLN A 107 -13.76 -10.71 7.73
C GLN A 107 -13.07 -9.77 8.73
N VAL A 108 -13.81 -9.29 9.74
CA VAL A 108 -13.24 -8.43 10.80
C VAL A 108 -12.14 -9.16 11.56
N ALA A 109 -12.35 -10.42 11.92
CA ALA A 109 -11.33 -11.22 12.60
C ALA A 109 -10.06 -11.38 11.74
N GLY A 110 -10.22 -11.71 10.46
CA GLY A 110 -9.09 -11.86 9.54
C GLY A 110 -8.34 -10.54 9.27
N LEU A 111 -9.08 -9.44 9.05
CA LEU A 111 -8.47 -8.13 8.81
C LEU A 111 -7.77 -7.57 10.05
N ARG A 112 -8.30 -7.84 11.25
CA ARG A 112 -7.63 -7.48 12.50
C ARG A 112 -6.30 -8.23 12.63
N GLY A 113 -6.30 -9.54 12.40
CA GLY A 113 -5.06 -10.33 12.40
C GLY A 113 -4.03 -9.79 11.39
N TYR A 114 -4.48 -9.45 10.17
CA TYR A 114 -3.60 -8.83 9.17
C TYR A 114 -3.03 -7.49 9.61
N ALA A 115 -3.84 -6.61 10.20
CA ALA A 115 -3.42 -5.28 10.65
C ALA A 115 -2.42 -5.35 11.82
N GLU A 116 -2.57 -6.35 12.70
CA GLU A 116 -1.68 -6.59 13.85
C GLU A 116 -0.39 -7.35 13.49
N GLY A 117 -0.26 -7.80 12.23
CA GLY A 117 0.98 -8.40 11.71
C GLY A 117 1.05 -9.92 11.81
N ALA A 118 -0.09 -10.61 11.79
CA ALA A 118 -0.16 -12.08 11.64
C ALA A 118 0.10 -12.57 10.20
#